data_AF-A0A7S0VIJ3-F1
#
_entry.id   AF-A0A7S0VIJ3-F1
#
_cell.length_a   1.000
_cell.length_b   1.000
_cell.length_c   1.000
_cell.angle_alpha   90.00
_cell.angle_beta   90.00
_cell.angle_gamma   90.00
#
_symmetry.space_group_name_H-M   'P 1'
#
loop_
_entity.id
_entity.type
_entity.pdbx_description
1 polymer ?
#
loop_
_entity_poly.entity_id
_entity_poly.type
_entity_poly.pdbx_seq_one_letter_code
_entity_poly.pdbx_strand_id
1 'polypeptide(L)'
;MQGGAPCEWDLEVLDDLHCLDPQALTWTQHTCSGDPPGARWGHATVNVSGRAYLFGGQTGPFPSSCTNDLFVLDFSSPSACEWTAVDASSPPSKRTNAGMAQVGG
;
A
#
# COMPACT_ATOMS: atom_id res chain seq x y z
N MET A 1 -13.87 4.43 40.49
CA MET A 1 -14.29 4.44 39.07
C MET A 1 -13.21 5.13 38.27
N GLN A 2 -12.40 4.37 37.54
CA GLN A 2 -11.46 4.92 36.57
C GLN A 2 -11.51 4.00 35.35
N GLY A 3 -12.50 4.25 34.51
CA GLY A 3 -12.66 3.61 33.22
C GLY A 3 -12.07 4.54 32.16
N GLY A 4 -10.82 4.31 31.82
CA GLY A 4 -10.19 4.88 30.64
C GLY A 4 -9.44 3.74 29.98
N ALA A 5 -10.16 2.87 29.26
CA ALA A 5 -9.50 1.95 28.35
C ALA A 5 -8.80 2.82 27.29
N PRO A 6 -7.48 2.70 27.09
CA PRO A 6 -6.86 3.35 25.97
C PRO A 6 -7.48 2.76 24.70
N CYS A 7 -7.73 3.59 23.68
CA CYS A 7 -8.15 3.11 22.37
C CYS A 7 -6.95 2.45 21.68
N GLU A 8 -6.47 1.35 22.26
CA GLU A 8 -5.42 0.50 21.73
C GLU A 8 -6.10 -0.59 20.92
N TRP A 9 -6.39 -0.25 19.66
CA TRP A 9 -6.55 -1.30 18.67
C TRP A 9 -5.16 -1.93 18.52
N ASP A 10 -4.93 -3.11 19.10
CA ASP A 10 -3.78 -3.99 18.86
C ASP A 10 -3.80 -4.50 17.40
N LEU A 11 -3.92 -3.60 16.44
CA LEU A 11 -3.83 -3.91 15.02
C LEU A 11 -2.37 -3.79 14.65
N GLU A 12 -1.74 -4.95 14.46
CA GLU A 12 -0.44 -5.02 13.82
C GLU A 12 -0.56 -4.41 12.42
N VAL A 13 0.29 -3.43 12.15
CA VAL A 13 0.36 -2.80 10.84
C VAL A 13 1.21 -3.72 9.98
N LEU A 14 0.63 -4.22 8.89
CA LEU A 14 1.26 -5.22 8.03
C LEU A 14 1.83 -4.59 6.75
N ASP A 15 2.80 -5.26 6.17
CA ASP A 15 3.41 -5.02 4.86
C ASP A 15 3.29 -6.24 3.92
N ASP A 16 2.39 -7.18 4.25
CA ASP A 16 2.15 -8.34 3.42
C ASP A 16 1.34 -8.02 2.17
N LEU A 17 1.64 -8.73 1.09
CA LEU A 17 0.91 -8.65 -0.16
C LEU A 17 0.14 -9.95 -0.36
N HIS A 18 -1.17 -9.84 -0.59
CA HIS A 18 -2.02 -10.97 -0.96
C HIS A 18 -2.64 -10.75 -2.33
N CYS A 19 -2.70 -11.82 -3.12
CA CYS A 19 -3.41 -11.85 -4.39
C CYS A 19 -4.66 -12.71 -4.24
N LEU A 20 -5.79 -12.17 -4.70
CA LEU A 20 -7.04 -12.92 -4.80
C LEU A 20 -7.14 -13.56 -6.18
N ASP A 21 -7.30 -14.87 -6.23
CA ASP A 21 -7.84 -15.54 -7.42
C ASP A 21 -9.37 -15.38 -7.40
N PRO A 22 -9.97 -14.59 -8.32
CA PRO A 22 -11.41 -14.36 -8.34
C PRO A 22 -12.22 -15.56 -8.85
N GLN A 23 -11.59 -16.53 -9.53
CA GLN A 23 -12.27 -17.75 -9.97
C GLN A 23 -12.37 -18.76 -8.83
N ALA A 24 -11.27 -18.96 -8.11
CA ALA A 24 -11.21 -19.88 -6.98
C ALA A 24 -11.69 -19.26 -5.66
N LEU A 25 -11.77 -17.92 -5.58
CA LEU A 25 -12.04 -17.15 -4.36
C LEU A 25 -11.04 -17.45 -3.23
N THR A 26 -9.78 -17.69 -3.61
CA THR A 26 -8.70 -17.99 -2.67
C THR A 26 -7.68 -16.86 -2.64
N TRP A 27 -7.29 -16.47 -1.43
CA TRP A 27 -6.18 -15.56 -1.20
C TRP A 27 -4.89 -16.34 -1.06
N THR A 28 -3.84 -15.86 -1.71
CA THR A 28 -2.47 -16.38 -1.56
C THR A 28 -1.55 -15.24 -1.20
N GLN A 29 -0.71 -15.42 -0.18
CA GLN A 29 0.34 -14.47 0.15
C GLN A 29 1.45 -14.55 -0.90
N HIS A 30 1.87 -13.41 -1.42
CA HIS A 30 2.96 -13.29 -2.38
C HIS A 30 4.14 -12.55 -1.76
N THR A 31 5.34 -13.02 -2.07
CA THR A 31 6.60 -12.33 -1.78
C THR A 31 7.18 -11.82 -3.09
N CYS A 32 7.56 -10.55 -3.10
CA CYS A 32 8.07 -9.86 -4.28
C CYS A 32 9.46 -9.29 -3.95
N SER A 33 10.34 -9.26 -4.94
CA SER A 33 11.69 -8.73 -4.78
C SER A 33 11.72 -7.19 -4.82
N GLY A 34 12.90 -6.60 -4.70
CA GLY A 34 13.11 -5.15 -4.81
C GLY A 34 12.91 -4.42 -3.49
N ASP A 35 12.33 -3.22 -3.57
CA ASP A 35 12.19 -2.28 -2.45
C ASP A 35 10.72 -2.12 -2.06
N PRO A 36 10.14 -3.07 -1.29
CA PRO A 36 8.75 -3.01 -0.90
C PRO A 36 8.46 -1.81 0.01
N PRO A 37 7.23 -1.26 -0.03
CA PRO A 37 6.81 -0.29 0.97
C PRO A 37 6.80 -0.93 2.36
N GLY A 38 7.28 -0.21 3.36
CA GLY A 38 7.11 -0.63 4.75
C GLY A 38 5.64 -0.61 5.18
N ALA A 39 5.36 -1.28 6.29
CA ALA A 39 4.03 -1.49 6.84
C ALA A 39 3.24 -0.19 6.98
N ARG A 40 2.02 -0.18 6.45
CA ARG A 40 1.21 1.04 6.35
C ARG A 40 -0.28 0.78 6.23
N TRP A 41 -1.09 1.77 6.60
CA TRP A 41 -2.54 1.75 6.39
C TRP A 41 -3.05 3.01 5.70
N GLY A 42 -4.25 2.92 5.12
CA GLY A 42 -4.92 4.01 4.42
C GLY A 42 -4.14 4.53 3.20
N HIS A 43 -3.23 3.73 2.65
CA HIS A 43 -2.58 4.04 1.38
C HIS A 43 -3.61 3.91 0.24
N ALA A 44 -3.34 4.57 -0.88
CA ALA A 44 -4.16 4.44 -2.08
C ALA A 44 -3.46 3.56 -3.10
N THR A 45 -4.21 2.78 -3.88
CA THR A 45 -3.67 1.98 -4.98
C THR A 45 -4.44 2.16 -6.28
N VAL A 46 -3.76 1.98 -7.40
CA VAL A 46 -4.38 1.88 -8.73
C VAL A 46 -3.57 0.94 -9.62
N ASN A 47 -4.24 0.10 -10.41
CA ASN A 47 -3.59 -0.71 -11.44
C ASN A 47 -3.62 0.03 -12.77
N VAL A 48 -2.48 0.13 -13.44
CA VAL A 48 -2.32 0.73 -14.77
C VAL A 48 -1.46 -0.19 -15.62
N SER A 49 -2.03 -0.74 -16.70
CA SER A 49 -1.32 -1.55 -17.70
C SER A 49 -0.46 -2.69 -17.13
N GLY A 50 -0.96 -3.38 -16.09
CA GLY A 50 -0.25 -4.51 -15.46
C GLY A 50 0.72 -4.12 -14.35
N ARG A 51 0.71 -2.85 -13.92
CA ARG A 51 1.50 -2.34 -12.79
C ARG A 51 0.59 -1.74 -11.74
N ALA A 52 0.76 -2.15 -10.50
CA ALA A 52 0.05 -1.53 -9.39
C ALA A 52 0.88 -0.39 -8.80
N TYR A 53 0.28 0.78 -8.66
CA TYR A 53 0.88 1.96 -8.05
C TYR A 53 0.31 2.11 -6.65
N LEU A 54 1.17 2.35 -5.66
CA LEU A 54 0.80 2.63 -4.28
C LEU A 54 1.27 4.02 -3.91
N PHE A 55 0.39 4.86 -3.37
CA PHE A 55 0.71 6.22 -2.95
C PHE A 55 0.38 6.46 -1.47
N GLY A 56 1.35 7.04 -0.77
CA GLY A 56 1.16 7.59 0.57
C GLY A 56 0.72 6.55 1.61
N GLY A 57 -0.16 6.99 2.51
CA GLY A 57 -0.60 6.22 3.66
C GLY A 57 0.05 6.71 4.95
N GLN A 58 -0.02 5.88 5.98
CA GLN A 58 0.52 6.16 7.30
C GLN A 58 1.32 4.97 7.81
N THR A 59 2.54 5.21 8.27
CA THR A 59 3.50 4.17 8.69
C THR A 59 3.72 4.13 10.21
N GLY A 60 2.94 4.87 11.00
CA GLY A 60 3.14 5.01 12.44
C GLY A 60 2.11 5.94 13.09
N PRO A 61 2.41 6.58 14.24
CA PRO A 61 1.46 7.47 14.92
C PRO A 61 1.11 8.73 14.11
N PHE A 62 -0.16 9.13 14.11
CA PHE A 62 -0.62 10.35 13.46
C PHE A 62 -0.19 11.59 14.26
N PRO A 63 0.12 12.76 13.62
CA PRO A 63 0.15 13.04 12.18
C PRO A 63 1.53 12.87 11.51
N SER A 64 2.59 12.63 12.29
CA SER A 64 3.98 12.72 11.81
C SER A 64 4.37 11.63 10.82
N SER A 65 3.61 10.54 10.75
CA SER A 65 3.89 9.35 9.95
C SER A 65 3.11 9.27 8.64
N CYS A 66 2.33 10.29 8.26
CA CYS A 66 1.74 10.33 6.93
C CYS A 66 2.84 10.48 5.86
N THR A 67 2.70 9.73 4.76
CA THR A 67 3.67 9.73 3.65
C THR A 67 3.03 10.24 2.36
N ASN A 68 3.89 10.58 1.40
CA ASN A 68 3.55 10.91 0.01
C ASN A 68 4.52 10.23 -0.97
N ASP A 69 5.09 9.11 -0.53
CA ASP A 69 5.92 8.23 -1.34
C ASP A 69 5.08 7.50 -2.39
N LEU A 70 5.70 7.13 -3.49
CA LEU A 70 5.10 6.36 -4.57
C LEU A 70 5.89 5.07 -4.76
N PHE A 71 5.18 3.96 -4.83
CA PHE A 71 5.76 2.66 -5.15
C PHE A 71 5.06 2.09 -6.37
N VAL A 72 5.79 1.29 -7.14
CA VAL A 72 5.27 0.52 -8.26
C VAL A 72 5.56 -0.94 -8.00
N LEU A 73 4.54 -1.77 -8.15
CA LEU A 73 4.63 -3.22 -8.19
C LEU A 73 4.38 -3.66 -9.63
N ASP A 74 5.41 -4.27 -10.23
CA ASP A 74 5.29 -4.87 -11.55
C ASP A 74 4.75 -6.30 -11.44
N PHE A 75 3.70 -6.62 -12.20
CA PHE A 75 3.12 -7.97 -12.32
C PHE A 75 3.25 -8.53 -13.73
N SER A 76 4.11 -7.97 -14.57
CA SER A 76 4.23 -8.34 -15.99
C SER A 76 4.64 -9.79 -16.23
N SER A 77 5.17 -10.48 -15.21
CA SER A 77 5.38 -11.93 -15.22
C SER A 77 5.18 -12.51 -13.81
N PRO A 78 4.66 -13.76 -13.68
CA PRO A 78 4.62 -14.48 -12.41
C PRO A 78 5.99 -14.62 -11.73
N SER A 79 7.08 -14.50 -12.50
CA SER A 79 8.46 -14.52 -11.99
C SER A 79 9.07 -13.12 -11.82
N ALA A 80 8.35 -12.07 -12.24
CA ALA A 80 8.77 -10.67 -12.15
C ALA A 80 7.83 -9.89 -11.22
N CYS A 81 7.66 -10.39 -9.99
CA CYS A 81 7.03 -9.60 -8.93
C CYS A 81 8.10 -8.76 -8.24
N GLU A 82 8.20 -7.48 -8.59
CA GLU A 82 9.23 -6.57 -8.10
C GLU A 82 8.62 -5.24 -7.67
N TRP A 83 8.97 -4.80 -6.47
CA TRP A 83 8.66 -3.47 -5.94
C TRP A 83 9.76 -2.47 -6.28
N THR A 84 9.36 -1.27 -6.67
CA THR A 84 10.27 -0.15 -6.93
C THR A 84 9.74 1.11 -6.27
N ALA A 85 10.57 1.78 -5.47
CA ALA A 85 10.31 3.13 -5.01
C ALA A 85 10.49 4.13 -6.16
N VAL A 86 9.54 5.05 -6.33
CA VAL A 86 9.52 6.00 -7.44
C VAL A 86 9.56 7.43 -6.94
N ASP A 87 10.54 8.19 -7.44
CA ASP A 87 10.63 9.64 -7.23
C ASP A 87 9.65 10.38 -8.15
N ALA A 88 8.43 10.58 -7.68
CA ALA A 88 7.43 11.35 -8.39
C ALA A 88 7.75 12.86 -8.38
N SER A 89 7.61 13.53 -9.53
CA SER A 89 7.70 14.99 -9.60
C SER A 89 6.40 15.63 -9.07
N SER A 90 6.51 16.53 -8.09
CA SER A 90 5.37 17.27 -7.51
C SER A 90 4.24 16.35 -6.99
N PRO A 91 4.52 15.38 -6.10
CA PRO A 91 3.49 14.52 -5.56
C PRO A 91 2.48 15.33 -4.73
N PRO A 92 1.22 14.86 -4.59
CA PRO A 92 0.30 15.41 -3.61
C PRO A 92 0.92 15.44 -2.20
N SER A 93 0.40 16.31 -1.33
CA SER A 93 0.87 16.35 0.07
C SER A 93 0.66 15.01 0.77
N LYS A 94 1.46 14.77 1.83
CA LYS A 94 1.33 13.62 2.73
C LYS A 94 -0.12 13.42 3.17
N ARG A 95 -0.64 12.20 3.02
CA ARG A 95 -2.04 11.87 3.31
C ARG A 95 -2.27 10.39 3.51
N THR A 96 -3.36 10.08 4.21
CA THR A 96 -3.92 8.74 4.38
C THR A 96 -5.40 8.78 4.04
N ASN A 97 -6.01 7.62 3.78
CA ASN A 97 -7.39 7.43 3.34
C ASN A 97 -7.70 8.15 2.01
N ALA A 98 -6.71 8.21 1.11
CA ALA A 98 -6.88 8.77 -0.23
C ALA A 98 -7.50 7.75 -1.20
N GLY A 99 -8.07 8.24 -2.29
CA GLY A 99 -8.50 7.42 -3.42
C GLY A 99 -7.63 7.70 -4.66
N MET A 100 -7.39 6.68 -5.47
CA MET A 100 -6.73 6.79 -6.77
C MET A 100 -7.57 6.11 -7.84
N ALA A 101 -7.55 6.67 -9.05
CA ALA A 101 -8.19 6.09 -10.22
C ALA A 101 -7.37 6.41 -11.46
N GLN A 102 -7.35 5.47 -12.40
CA GLN A 102 -6.77 5.69 -13.73
C GLN A 102 -7.80 6.41 -14.59
N VAL A 103 -7.37 7.44 -15.33
CA VAL A 103 -8.19 8.14 -16.32
C VAL A 103 -7.51 8.06 -17.69
N GLY A 104 -8.12 7.32 -18.63
CA GLY A 104 -7.56 7.05 -19.95
C GLY A 104 -6.49 5.94 -19.94
N GLY A 105 -6.41 5.18 -21.04
CA GLY A 105 -5.49 4.05 -21.24
C GLY A 105 -5.23 3.80 -22.70
#